data_AF-A0A7S1T2G3-F1
#
_entry.id   AF-A0A7S1T2G3-F1
#
_cell.length_a   1.000
_cell.length_b   1.000
_cell.length_c   1.000
_cell.angle_alpha   90.00
_cell.angle_beta   90.00
_cell.angle_gamma   90.00
#
_symmetry.space_group_name_H-M   'P 1'
#
loop_
_entity.id
_entity.type
_entity.pdbx_description
1 polymer ?
#
loop_
_entity_poly.entity_id
_entity_poly.type
_entity_poly.pdbx_seq_one_letter_code
_entity_poly.pdbx_strand_id
1 'polypeptide(L)'
;VQGGGTLEVTLAQFWSSLGVSRLDCLLEFHGVAASGASGLSLEPGGPVRLELRAPFRRERVQPTASFTAVVSSLRPSEAVLDALTTPRDTLPEGRVIHQLTLTYKLAAPEPGKYRPNLQGLYGLCYDASFEVCPLMLFDGNKQLLAQSDPVYPGTFELKKKADHTLRVAIR
;
A
#
# COMPACT_ATOMS: atom_id res chain seq x y z
N VAL A 1 -5.02 -18.11 -6.77
CA VAL A 1 -5.97 -18.87 -5.94
C VAL A 1 -5.43 -18.93 -4.54
N GLN A 2 -6.27 -18.70 -3.53
CA GLN A 2 -5.91 -18.86 -2.12
C GLN A 2 -6.47 -20.19 -1.62
N GLY A 3 -5.62 -21.00 -0.97
CA GLY A 3 -6.06 -22.27 -0.39
C GLY A 3 -7.09 -22.06 0.73
N GLY A 4 -8.09 -22.94 0.82
CA GLY A 4 -9.12 -22.91 1.86
C GLY A 4 -10.23 -21.88 1.66
N GLY A 5 -10.16 -21.04 0.61
CA GLY A 5 -11.23 -20.12 0.21
C GLY A 5 -12.08 -20.69 -0.94
N THR A 6 -13.32 -20.23 -1.04
CA THR A 6 -14.19 -20.47 -2.19
C THR A 6 -13.72 -19.62 -3.38
N LEU A 7 -13.63 -20.22 -4.57
CA LEU A 7 -13.34 -19.52 -5.82
C LEU A 7 -14.65 -19.31 -6.60
N GLU A 8 -14.93 -18.07 -7.00
CA GLU A 8 -15.97 -17.75 -7.98
C GLU A 8 -15.33 -17.59 -9.38
N VAL A 9 -15.87 -18.30 -10.37
CA VAL A 9 -15.45 -18.18 -11.77
C VAL A 9 -16.66 -17.74 -12.60
N THR A 10 -16.67 -16.47 -13.00
CA THR A 10 -17.78 -15.86 -13.72
C THR A 10 -17.37 -15.57 -15.15
N LEU A 11 -18.16 -16.09 -16.09
CA LEU A 11 -17.91 -16.02 -17.53
C LEU A 11 -19.05 -15.25 -18.18
N ALA A 12 -18.70 -14.26 -19.00
CA ALA A 12 -19.68 -13.46 -19.72
C ALA A 12 -19.17 -13.15 -21.13
N GLN A 13 -20.10 -13.05 -22.08
CA GLN A 13 -19.79 -12.59 -23.43
C GLN A 13 -19.57 -11.07 -23.39
N PHE A 14 -18.45 -10.60 -23.93
CA PHE A 14 -18.17 -9.17 -24.01
C PHE A 14 -19.21 -8.48 -24.90
N TRP A 15 -19.61 -7.27 -24.55
CA TRP A 15 -20.79 -6.61 -25.13
C TRP A 15 -20.71 -6.41 -26.66
N SER A 16 -19.51 -6.28 -27.21
CA SER A 16 -19.31 -6.11 -28.66
C SER A 16 -19.12 -7.42 -29.43
N SER A 17 -19.10 -8.55 -28.73
CA SER A 17 -19.11 -9.86 -29.37
C SER A 17 -20.52 -10.16 -29.88
N LEU A 18 -20.72 -10.06 -31.18
CA LEU A 18 -22.01 -10.33 -31.83
C LEU A 18 -22.25 -11.85 -31.96
N GLY A 19 -23.51 -12.27 -31.84
CA GLY A 19 -23.93 -13.66 -32.10
C GLY A 19 -23.83 -14.59 -30.88
N VAL A 20 -24.08 -15.88 -31.12
CA VAL A 20 -24.09 -16.93 -30.09
C VAL A 20 -22.68 -17.46 -29.88
N SER A 21 -22.24 -17.53 -28.62
CA SER A 21 -20.97 -18.13 -28.24
C SER A 21 -21.20 -19.50 -27.59
N ARG A 22 -20.31 -20.47 -27.89
CA ARG A 22 -20.21 -21.75 -27.17
C ARG A 22 -18.86 -21.80 -26.48
N LEU A 23 -18.83 -22.27 -25.24
CA LEU A 23 -17.61 -22.33 -24.43
C LEU A 23 -17.48 -23.72 -23.82
N ASP A 24 -16.38 -24.39 -24.14
CA ASP A 24 -15.90 -25.56 -23.43
C ASP A 24 -14.72 -25.12 -22.56
N CYS A 25 -14.83 -25.32 -21.25
CA CYS A 25 -13.80 -24.89 -20.30
C CYS A 25 -13.40 -26.02 -19.35
N LEU A 26 -12.09 -26.10 -19.08
CA LEU A 26 -11.48 -26.99 -18.10
C LEU A 26 -10.70 -26.12 -17.13
N LEU A 27 -10.95 -26.30 -15.82
CA LEU A 27 -10.24 -25.61 -14.76
C LEU A 27 -9.37 -26.62 -14.02
N GLU A 28 -8.06 -26.42 -14.04
CA GLU A 28 -7.11 -27.21 -13.26
C GLU A 28 -6.31 -26.34 -12.29
N PHE A 29 -6.11 -26.83 -11.07
CA PHE A 29 -5.29 -26.14 -10.07
C PHE A 29 -3.85 -26.64 -10.10
N HIS A 30 -2.90 -25.70 -10.12
CA HIS A 30 -1.47 -25.94 -9.95
C HIS A 30 -0.99 -25.08 -8.78
N GLY A 31 0.05 -25.52 -8.09
CA GLY A 31 0.64 -24.69 -7.05
C GLY A 31 1.62 -25.43 -6.16
N VAL A 32 2.54 -24.65 -5.61
CA VAL A 32 3.49 -25.08 -4.59
C VAL A 32 3.28 -24.17 -3.39
N ALA A 33 3.03 -24.76 -2.23
CA ALA A 33 2.95 -24.05 -0.97
C ALA A 33 4.34 -24.08 -0.29
N ALA A 34 4.73 -22.98 0.34
CA ALA A 34 5.92 -22.91 1.16
C ALA A 34 5.55 -22.90 2.66
N SER A 35 6.29 -23.61 3.50
CA SER A 35 6.20 -23.52 4.96
C SER A 35 6.57 -22.11 5.44
N GLY A 36 5.81 -21.52 6.38
CA GLY A 36 6.03 -20.13 6.84
C GLY A 36 5.19 -19.08 6.08
N ALA A 37 3.96 -19.44 5.70
CA ALA A 37 3.07 -18.75 4.77
C ALA A 37 2.77 -17.25 5.02
N SER A 38 3.18 -16.68 6.16
CA SER A 38 3.06 -15.25 6.46
C SER A 38 4.23 -14.40 5.94
N GLY A 39 5.29 -15.02 5.40
CA GLY A 39 6.42 -14.32 4.79
C GLY A 39 7.76 -14.92 5.20
N LEU A 40 8.74 -14.89 4.29
CA LEU A 40 10.11 -15.26 4.58
C LEU A 40 10.86 -14.03 5.13
N SER A 41 11.19 -14.03 6.42
CA SER A 41 12.14 -13.04 6.96
C SER A 41 13.56 -13.60 6.88
N LEU A 42 14.46 -12.83 6.30
CA LEU A 42 15.89 -13.12 6.29
C LEU A 42 16.54 -12.25 7.37
N GLU A 43 16.78 -12.82 8.54
CA GLU A 43 17.46 -12.12 9.63
C GLU A 43 18.99 -12.23 9.48
N PRO A 44 19.77 -11.20 9.85
CA PRO A 44 21.22 -11.32 9.92
C PRO A 44 21.58 -12.33 11.03
N GLY A 45 22.15 -13.49 10.67
CA GLY A 45 22.60 -14.45 11.68
C GLY A 45 22.59 -15.92 11.30
N GLY A 46 22.07 -16.30 10.13
CA GLY A 46 22.12 -17.69 9.70
C GLY A 46 21.33 -18.00 8.43
N PRO A 47 21.43 -19.25 7.94
CA PRO A 47 20.64 -19.70 6.80
C PRO A 47 19.16 -19.78 7.17
N VAL A 48 18.29 -19.38 6.23
CA VAL A 48 16.84 -19.57 6.36
C VAL A 48 16.41 -20.76 5.51
N ARG A 49 15.69 -21.69 6.12
CA ARG A 49 15.17 -22.89 5.46
C ARG A 49 13.76 -22.62 4.92
N LEU A 50 13.54 -23.00 3.66
CA LEU A 50 12.24 -22.95 3.00
C LEU A 50 11.81 -24.38 2.62
N GLU A 51 10.69 -24.86 3.16
CA GLU A 51 10.13 -26.15 2.75
C GLU A 51 9.03 -25.93 1.72
N LEU A 52 9.12 -26.65 0.60
CA LEU A 52 8.16 -26.57 -0.48
C LEU A 52 7.34 -27.86 -0.53
N ARG A 53 6.03 -27.71 -0.70
CA ARG A 53 5.07 -28.82 -0.86
C ARG A 53 4.16 -28.53 -2.04
N ALA A 54 4.03 -29.50 -2.94
CA ALA A 54 3.03 -29.46 -4.00
C ALA A 54 1.80 -30.28 -3.57
N PRO A 55 0.71 -29.64 -3.11
CA PRO A 55 -0.40 -30.36 -2.47
C PRO A 55 -1.30 -31.14 -3.44
N PHE A 56 -1.32 -30.77 -4.73
CA PHE A 56 -2.26 -31.34 -5.70
C PHE A 56 -1.63 -32.36 -6.64
N ARG A 57 -0.44 -32.07 -7.15
CA ARG A 57 0.29 -32.93 -8.10
C ARG A 57 1.78 -32.66 -8.03
N ARG A 58 2.56 -33.47 -8.73
CA ARG A 58 3.99 -33.24 -8.92
C ARG A 58 4.20 -32.00 -9.77
N GLU A 59 4.96 -31.05 -9.25
CA GLU A 59 5.28 -29.78 -9.90
C GLU A 59 6.79 -29.63 -10.08
N ARG A 60 7.22 -28.94 -11.14
CA ARG A 60 8.62 -28.53 -11.33
C ARG A 60 8.82 -27.17 -10.66
N VAL A 61 9.81 -27.06 -9.78
CA VAL A 61 10.08 -25.83 -9.03
C VAL A 61 11.42 -25.21 -9.42
N GLN A 62 11.46 -23.88 -9.56
CA GLN A 62 12.65 -23.08 -9.79
C GLN A 62 12.49 -21.75 -9.02
N PRO A 63 12.74 -21.72 -7.70
CA PRO A 63 12.53 -20.53 -6.88
C PRO A 63 13.51 -19.42 -7.27
N THR A 64 13.04 -18.18 -7.27
CA THR A 64 13.85 -16.97 -7.47
C THR A 64 13.53 -15.96 -6.37
N ALA A 65 14.53 -15.18 -5.96
CA ALA A 65 14.38 -14.11 -4.98
C ALA A 65 15.26 -12.94 -5.37
N SER A 66 14.77 -11.72 -5.17
CA SER A 66 15.51 -10.48 -5.41
C SER A 66 15.04 -9.39 -4.45
N PHE A 67 15.96 -8.51 -4.06
CA PHE A 67 15.63 -7.31 -3.31
C PHE A 67 15.29 -6.19 -4.30
N THR A 68 14.06 -5.68 -4.24
CA THR A 68 13.55 -4.68 -5.20
C THR A 68 13.42 -3.27 -4.63
N ALA A 69 13.37 -3.15 -3.30
CA ALA A 69 13.21 -1.88 -2.62
C ALA A 69 13.91 -1.91 -1.25
N VAL A 70 14.34 -0.74 -0.81
CA VAL A 70 14.79 -0.50 0.57
C VAL A 70 13.68 0.24 1.30
N VAL A 71 13.29 -0.27 2.46
CA VAL A 71 12.27 0.36 3.31
C VAL A 71 12.96 1.00 4.49
N SER A 72 12.74 2.31 4.67
CA SER A 72 13.23 3.08 5.81
C SER A 72 12.07 3.66 6.60
N SER A 73 12.12 3.54 7.92
CA SER A 73 11.13 4.17 8.79
C SER A 73 11.44 5.65 8.98
N LEU A 74 10.44 6.51 8.81
CA LEU A 74 10.53 7.94 9.08
C LEU A 74 9.67 8.29 10.30
N ARG A 75 10.26 9.04 11.23
CA ARG A 75 9.51 9.62 12.37
C ARG A 75 9.08 11.05 12.01
N PRO A 76 7.92 11.51 12.49
CA PRO A 76 7.52 12.89 12.31
C PRO A 76 8.53 13.79 13.01
N SER A 77 9.00 14.83 12.31
CA SER A 77 9.82 15.89 12.92
C SER A 77 8.97 16.85 13.74
N GLU A 78 7.67 16.90 13.46
CA GLU A 78 6.70 17.77 14.13
C GLU A 78 5.33 17.09 14.12
N ALA A 79 4.59 17.20 15.23
CA ALA A 79 3.22 16.74 15.38
C ALA A 79 2.43 17.82 16.12
N VAL A 80 1.49 18.45 15.43
CA VAL A 80 0.68 19.55 15.98
C VAL A 80 -0.78 19.13 15.97
N LEU A 81 -1.45 19.22 17.13
CA LEU A 81 -2.87 18.95 17.28
C LEU A 81 -3.60 20.27 17.49
N ASP A 82 -4.45 20.63 16.54
CA ASP A 82 -5.21 21.89 16.57
C ASP A 82 -6.72 21.63 16.43
N ALA A 83 -7.53 22.46 17.06
CA ALA A 83 -8.97 22.49 16.82
C ALA A 83 -9.26 23.25 15.52
N LEU A 84 -10.03 22.66 14.60
CA LEU A 84 -10.43 23.37 13.38
C LEU A 84 -11.51 24.40 13.71
N THR A 85 -11.22 25.67 13.45
CA THR A 85 -12.07 26.79 13.87
C THR A 85 -13.10 27.20 12.82
N THR A 86 -13.09 26.57 11.65
CA THR A 86 -14.03 26.94 10.59
C THR A 86 -15.42 26.35 10.86
N PRO A 87 -16.52 27.06 10.53
CA PRO A 87 -17.87 26.52 10.70
C PRO A 87 -18.12 25.21 9.94
N ARG A 88 -17.34 24.93 8.89
CA ARG A 88 -17.40 23.67 8.13
C ARG A 88 -16.96 22.47 8.96
N ASP A 89 -16.03 22.66 9.89
CA ASP A 89 -15.40 21.60 10.68
C ASP A 89 -16.05 21.44 12.07
N THR A 90 -17.29 21.94 12.21
CA THR A 90 -18.11 21.78 13.43
C THR A 90 -19.29 20.86 13.12
N LEU A 91 -19.30 19.68 13.76
CA LEU A 91 -20.40 18.74 13.68
C LEU A 91 -21.60 19.23 14.51
N PRO A 92 -22.81 18.64 14.33
CA PRO A 92 -23.96 18.94 15.16
C PRO A 92 -23.63 18.86 16.65
N GLU A 93 -24.33 19.69 17.43
CA GLU A 93 -24.14 19.85 18.88
C GLU A 93 -22.82 20.52 19.28
N GLY A 94 -22.16 21.23 18.35
CA GLY A 94 -20.95 22.00 18.63
C GLY A 94 -19.69 21.14 18.78
N ARG A 95 -19.72 19.89 18.30
CA ARG A 95 -18.55 18.99 18.33
C ARG A 95 -17.54 19.44 17.28
N VAL A 96 -16.43 19.99 17.74
CA VAL A 96 -15.35 20.51 16.88
C VAL A 96 -14.43 19.36 16.42
N ILE A 97 -14.17 19.29 15.12
CA ILE A 97 -13.19 18.38 14.55
C ILE A 97 -11.79 18.91 14.88
N HIS A 98 -10.93 18.03 15.39
CA HIS A 98 -9.53 18.34 15.65
C HIS A 98 -8.68 17.78 14.52
N GLN A 99 -7.53 18.39 14.23
CA GLN A 99 -6.61 17.92 13.21
C GLN A 99 -5.22 17.71 13.80
N LEU A 100 -4.72 16.48 13.70
CA LEU A 100 -3.33 16.15 13.92
C LEU A 100 -2.55 16.29 12.61
N THR A 101 -1.69 17.30 12.54
CA THR A 101 -0.79 17.53 11.40
C THR A 101 0.58 16.93 11.70
N LEU A 102 0.97 15.91 10.93
CA LEU A 102 2.28 15.27 11.03
C LEU A 102 3.17 15.76 9.89
N THR A 103 4.35 16.28 10.23
CA THR A 103 5.36 16.71 9.27
C THR A 103 6.58 15.81 9.35
N TYR A 104 7.05 15.30 8.20
CA TYR A 104 8.22 14.44 8.08
C TYR A 104 9.24 15.08 7.14
N LYS A 105 10.52 15.02 7.53
CA LYS A 105 11.63 15.44 6.68
C LYS A 105 12.12 14.23 5.88
N LEU A 106 12.11 14.34 4.56
CA LEU A 106 12.59 13.34 3.63
C LEU A 106 13.84 13.88 2.93
N ALA A 107 15.01 13.45 3.40
CA ALA A 107 16.26 13.65 2.67
C ALA A 107 16.38 12.54 1.63
N ALA A 108 15.94 12.80 0.39
CA ALA A 108 16.01 11.81 -0.68
C ALA A 108 17.48 11.59 -1.08
N PRO A 109 18.09 10.42 -0.79
CA PRO A 109 19.52 10.20 -1.05
C PRO A 109 19.85 10.23 -2.55
N GLU A 110 18.92 9.75 -3.37
CA GLU A 110 19.06 9.57 -4.81
C GLU A 110 17.76 9.92 -5.55
N PRO A 111 17.82 10.37 -6.81
CA PRO A 111 16.63 10.47 -7.65
C PRO A 111 16.01 9.08 -7.87
N GLY A 112 14.69 8.99 -7.88
CA GLY A 112 14.02 7.70 -8.04
C GLY A 112 12.56 7.69 -7.58
N LYS A 113 12.04 6.47 -7.46
CA LYS A 113 10.67 6.20 -7.05
C LYS A 113 10.58 5.98 -5.55
N TYR A 114 9.83 6.84 -4.88
CA TYR A 114 9.59 6.77 -3.44
C TYR A 114 8.12 6.48 -3.20
N ARG A 115 7.82 5.54 -2.31
CA ARG A 115 6.46 5.19 -1.94
C ARG A 115 6.29 5.36 -0.43
N PRO A 116 6.03 6.59 0.06
CA PRO A 116 5.75 6.78 1.47
C PRO A 116 4.46 6.05 1.84
N ASN A 117 4.49 5.36 2.97
CA ASN A 117 3.34 4.61 3.47
C ASN A 117 3.12 4.95 4.95
N LEU A 118 1.89 5.35 5.30
CA LEU A 118 1.51 5.53 6.70
C LEU A 118 0.97 4.20 7.23
N GLN A 119 1.75 3.58 8.10
CA GLN A 119 1.41 2.28 8.66
C GLN A 119 0.08 2.35 9.45
N GLY A 120 -0.75 1.33 9.30
CA GLY A 120 -2.04 1.23 10.00
C GLY A 120 -3.24 1.83 9.27
N LEU A 121 -3.04 2.49 8.12
CA LEU A 121 -4.14 3.04 7.30
C LEU A 121 -4.34 2.32 5.96
N TYR A 122 -3.39 1.47 5.57
CA TYR A 122 -3.43 0.81 4.27
C TYR A 122 -4.70 -0.03 4.10
N GLY A 123 -5.44 0.23 3.02
CA GLY A 123 -6.70 -0.46 2.71
C GLY A 123 -7.89 -0.09 3.60
N LEU A 124 -7.72 0.81 4.57
CA LEU A 124 -8.79 1.29 5.44
C LEU A 124 -9.34 2.62 4.93
N CYS A 125 -10.24 2.57 3.93
CA CYS A 125 -10.89 3.78 3.42
C CYS A 125 -12.03 4.23 4.35
N TYR A 126 -13.08 3.40 4.46
CA TYR A 126 -14.25 3.69 5.28
C TYR A 126 -14.21 3.02 6.66
N ASP A 127 -13.35 2.00 6.81
CA ASP A 127 -13.19 1.25 8.07
C ASP A 127 -12.15 1.89 9.00
N ALA A 128 -11.50 2.97 8.59
CA ALA A 128 -10.58 3.71 9.43
C ALA A 128 -11.32 4.45 10.54
N SER A 129 -10.75 4.47 11.75
CA SER A 129 -11.31 5.22 12.88
C SER A 129 -11.14 6.74 12.77
N PHE A 130 -10.41 7.21 11.76
CA PHE A 130 -10.05 8.61 11.54
C PHE A 130 -10.29 8.98 10.08
N GLU A 131 -10.60 10.25 9.83
CA GLU A 131 -10.56 10.81 8.49
C GLU A 131 -9.12 11.21 8.16
N VAL A 132 -8.62 10.78 7.01
CA VAL A 132 -7.23 11.02 6.64
C VAL A 132 -7.16 11.83 5.37
N CYS A 133 -6.50 12.99 5.44
CA CYS A 133 -6.24 13.82 4.28
C CYS A 133 -5.11 13.22 3.41
N PRO A 134 -5.03 13.59 2.12
CA PRO A 134 -3.94 13.17 1.26
C PRO A 134 -2.56 13.49 1.86
N LEU A 135 -1.64 12.54 1.76
CA LEU A 135 -0.22 12.77 2.02
C LEU A 135 0.32 13.71 0.94
N MET A 136 0.90 14.82 1.36
CA MET A 136 1.41 15.88 0.48
C MET A 136 2.93 15.92 0.51
N LEU A 137 3.55 16.02 -0.66
CA LEU A 137 4.99 16.17 -0.84
C LEU A 137 5.33 17.59 -1.27
N PHE A 138 6.18 18.26 -0.49
CA PHE A 138 6.66 19.61 -0.76
C PHE A 138 8.17 19.64 -1.04
N ASP A 139 8.60 20.58 -1.87
CA ASP A 139 10.01 20.89 -2.09
C ASP A 139 10.57 21.88 -1.04
N GLY A 140 11.86 22.22 -1.16
CA GLY A 140 12.51 23.21 -0.28
C GLY A 140 11.95 24.64 -0.37
N ASN A 141 11.25 24.97 -1.45
CA ASN A 141 10.56 26.26 -1.64
C ASN A 141 9.12 26.22 -1.10
N LYS A 142 8.72 25.14 -0.43
CA LYS A 142 7.35 24.87 0.06
C LYS A 142 6.33 24.73 -1.08
N GLN A 143 6.77 24.47 -2.31
CA GLN A 143 5.88 24.17 -3.41
C GLN A 143 5.40 22.72 -3.31
N LEU A 144 4.10 22.51 -3.50
CA LEU A 144 3.51 21.17 -3.58
C LEU A 144 3.94 20.50 -4.90
N LEU A 145 4.62 19.36 -4.79
CA LEU A 145 5.07 18.57 -5.94
C LEU A 145 4.10 17.45 -6.30
N ALA A 146 3.57 16.76 -5.29
CA ALA A 146 2.70 15.61 -5.47
C ALA A 146 1.81 15.37 -4.24
N GLN A 147 0.75 14.62 -4.44
CA GLN A 147 -0.14 14.13 -3.39
C GLN A 147 -0.44 12.65 -3.61
N SER A 148 -0.66 11.91 -2.52
CA SER A 148 -1.09 10.53 -2.54
C SER A 148 -2.16 10.31 -1.49
N ASP A 149 -3.13 9.46 -1.80
CA ASP A 149 -4.02 8.90 -0.78
C ASP A 149 -3.20 7.98 0.16
N PRO A 150 -3.23 8.17 1.49
CA PRO A 150 -2.56 7.28 2.44
C PRO A 150 -3.18 5.88 2.51
N VAL A 151 -4.46 5.71 2.14
CA VAL A 151 -5.16 4.42 2.13
C VAL A 151 -4.58 3.51 1.05
N TYR A 152 -4.30 4.08 -0.12
CA TYR A 152 -3.68 3.40 -1.26
C TYR A 152 -2.45 4.18 -1.73
N PRO A 153 -1.31 4.05 -1.02
CA PRO A 153 -0.15 4.90 -1.26
C PRO A 153 0.40 4.70 -2.67
N GLY A 154 0.39 5.79 -3.43
CA GLY A 154 1.00 5.92 -4.74
C GLY A 154 2.51 6.14 -4.64
N THR A 155 3.15 6.17 -5.82
CA THR A 155 4.60 6.38 -5.92
C THR A 155 4.88 7.80 -6.39
N PHE A 156 5.79 8.49 -5.71
CA PHE A 156 6.34 9.78 -6.12
C PHE A 156 7.65 9.58 -6.87
N GLU A 157 7.81 10.27 -7.99
CA GLU A 157 9.05 10.26 -8.76
C GLU A 157 9.85 11.54 -8.49
N LEU A 158 10.95 11.40 -7.76
CA LEU A 158 11.84 12.51 -7.42
C LEU A 158 12.95 12.61 -8.45
N LYS A 159 13.00 13.75 -9.16
CA LYS A 159 13.96 13.96 -10.26
C LYS A 159 15.36 14.37 -9.80
N LYS A 160 15.49 14.89 -8.58
CA LYS A 160 16.74 15.45 -8.06
C LYS A 160 16.95 15.05 -6.60
N LYS A 161 18.21 14.92 -6.22
CA LYS A 161 18.63 14.82 -4.82
C LYS A 161 18.38 16.17 -4.14
N ALA A 162 17.36 16.24 -3.29
CA ALA A 162 17.00 17.43 -2.55
C ALA A 162 16.23 17.04 -1.27
N ASP A 163 16.19 17.98 -0.33
CA ASP A 163 15.35 17.86 0.85
C ASP A 163 13.88 18.11 0.49
N HIS A 164 13.02 17.22 0.95
CA HIS A 164 11.58 17.31 0.76
C HIS A 164 10.88 17.23 2.11
N THR A 165 9.67 17.77 2.15
CA THR A 165 8.81 17.71 3.32
C THR A 165 7.55 16.93 2.96
N LEU A 166 7.26 15.87 3.72
CA LEU A 166 5.99 15.17 3.65
C LEU A 166 5.09 15.68 4.76
N ARG A 167 3.82 15.93 4.46
CA ARG A 167 2.82 16.33 5.44
C ARG A 167 1.54 15.54 5.25
N VAL A 168 0.98 15.08 6.36
CA VAL A 168 -0.34 14.43 6.40
C VAL A 168 -1.15 15.04 7.54
N ALA A 169 -2.44 15.20 7.31
CA ALA A 169 -3.40 15.63 8.32
C ALA A 169 -4.37 14.48 8.61
N ILE A 170 -4.57 14.20 9.89
CA ILE A 170 -5.49 13.18 10.40
C ILE A 170 -6.54 13.91 11.23
N ARG A 171 -7.81 13.60 11.04
CA ARG A 171 -8.97 14.26 11.64
C ARG A 171 -9.86 13.25 12.37
#